data_AF-A0A7S1NPI9-F1
#
_entry.id   AF-A0A7S1NPI9-F1
#
_cell.length_a   1.000
_cell.length_b   1.000
_cell.length_c   1.000
_cell.angle_alpha   90.00
_cell.angle_beta   90.00
_cell.angle_gamma   90.00
#
_symmetry.space_group_name_H-M   'P 1'
#
loop_
_entity.id
_entity.type
_entity.pdbx_description
1 polymer ?
#
loop_
_entity_poly.entity_id
_entity_poly.type
_entity_poly.pdbx_seq_one_letter_code
_entity_poly.pdbx_strand_id
1 'polypeptide(L)'
;DKETHLPVVGHGAAVKGKHTLVSNAVPFEDCIGGIMATAFERTDDPLFIMVENNTVGEGSRQCGDRMADVIEACIPKARLLPPMTDLTDWPLRDLLGKVV
;
A
#
# COMPACT_ATOMS: atom_id res chain seq x y z
N ASP A 1 -15.38 -20.91 -9.41
CA ASP A 1 -15.57 -20.01 -8.28
C ASP A 1 -14.55 -18.89 -8.28
N LYS A 2 -15.02 -17.64 -8.22
CA LYS A 2 -14.14 -16.46 -8.18
C LYS A 2 -13.63 -16.26 -6.75
N GLU A 3 -12.82 -17.19 -6.24
CA GLU A 3 -11.94 -16.85 -5.11
C GLU A 3 -10.85 -15.92 -5.68
N THR A 4 -11.19 -14.64 -5.76
CA THR A 4 -10.25 -13.60 -6.13
C THR A 4 -9.17 -13.55 -5.06
N HIS A 5 -7.97 -14.01 -5.38
CA HIS A 5 -6.77 -13.86 -4.55
C HIS A 5 -6.59 -12.38 -4.16
N LEU A 6 -7.02 -12.01 -2.96
CA LEU A 6 -6.84 -10.65 -2.45
C LEU A 6 -5.35 -10.42 -2.16
N PRO A 7 -4.81 -9.22 -2.41
CA PRO A 7 -3.42 -8.92 -2.10
C PRO A 7 -3.15 -9.11 -0.61
N VAL A 8 -1.97 -9.64 -0.29
CA VAL A 8 -1.50 -9.83 1.09
C VAL A 8 -0.10 -9.25 1.26
N VAL A 9 0.17 -8.76 2.46
CA VAL A 9 1.50 -8.33 2.91
C VAL A 9 2.10 -9.43 3.75
N GLY A 10 3.33 -9.81 3.43
CA GLY A 10 4.07 -10.80 4.21
C GLY A 10 5.48 -10.95 3.69
N HIS A 11 6.35 -11.54 4.51
CA HIS A 11 7.70 -11.83 4.07
C HIS A 11 7.67 -12.84 2.91
N GLY A 12 8.33 -12.55 1.79
CA GLY A 12 8.20 -13.34 0.55
C GLY A 12 8.54 -14.84 0.69
N ALA A 13 9.39 -15.20 1.64
CA ALA A 13 9.67 -16.60 1.96
C ALA A 13 8.55 -17.28 2.78
N ALA A 14 7.83 -16.53 3.61
CA ALA A 14 6.65 -17.00 4.36
C ALA A 14 5.45 -17.22 3.44
N VAL A 15 5.22 -16.30 2.50
CA VAL A 15 4.11 -16.38 1.52
C VAL A 15 4.31 -17.50 0.50
N LYS A 16 5.57 -17.88 0.21
CA LYS A 16 5.92 -19.00 -0.70
C LYS A 16 6.03 -20.36 0.01
N GLY A 17 5.66 -20.46 1.29
CA GLY A 17 5.66 -21.73 2.05
C GLY A 17 7.05 -22.34 2.28
N LYS A 18 8.14 -21.57 2.15
CA LYS A 18 9.49 -22.03 2.49
C LYS A 18 9.74 -21.73 3.97
N HIS A 19 10.29 -22.70 4.71
CA HIS A 19 10.51 -22.66 6.17
C HIS A 19 11.01 -21.30 6.70
N THR A 20 10.10 -20.41 7.09
CA THR A 20 10.43 -19.15 7.77
C THR A 20 9.61 -18.98 9.03
N LEU A 21 10.26 -18.48 10.08
CA LEU A 21 9.69 -18.17 11.40
C LEU A 21 8.80 -16.91 11.42
N VAL A 22 8.53 -16.29 10.26
CA VAL A 22 7.80 -15.02 10.16
C VAL A 22 6.31 -15.27 9.97
N SER A 23 5.51 -14.46 10.65
CA SER A 23 4.05 -14.54 10.85
C SER A 23 3.23 -14.70 9.57
N ASN A 24 1.98 -15.17 9.76
CA ASN A 24 0.93 -15.27 8.76
C ASN A 24 0.87 -14.01 7.87
N ALA A 25 0.60 -14.21 6.58
CA ALA A 25 0.32 -13.12 5.67
C ALA A 25 -0.89 -12.31 6.17
N VAL A 26 -0.81 -10.99 6.05
CA VAL A 26 -1.87 -10.05 6.46
C VAL A 26 -2.57 -9.52 5.21
N PRO A 27 -3.92 -9.40 5.19
CA PRO A 27 -4.61 -8.74 4.09
C PRO A 27 -4.05 -7.33 3.85
N PHE A 28 -3.84 -6.97 2.58
CA PHE A 28 -3.32 -5.64 2.23
C PHE A 28 -4.24 -4.51 2.70
N GLU A 29 -5.57 -4.73 2.64
CA GLU A 29 -6.59 -3.81 3.15
C GLU A 29 -6.43 -3.53 4.64
N ASP A 30 -6.28 -4.56 5.47
CA ASP A 30 -6.06 -4.40 6.91
C ASP A 30 -4.77 -3.63 7.20
N CYS A 31 -3.74 -3.83 6.38
CA CYS A 31 -2.48 -3.11 6.51
C CYS A 31 -2.63 -1.61 6.20
N ILE A 32 -3.22 -1.25 5.06
CA ILE A 32 -3.44 0.15 4.69
C ILE A 32 -4.42 0.83 5.65
N GLY A 33 -5.51 0.15 6.04
CA GLY A 33 -6.46 0.66 7.02
C GLY A 33 -5.82 0.93 8.38
N GLY A 34 -4.99 0.02 8.87
CA GLY A 34 -4.25 0.18 10.13
C GLY A 34 -3.22 1.32 10.08
N ILE A 35 -2.51 1.47 8.96
CA ILE A 35 -1.63 2.62 8.74
C ILE A 35 -2.44 3.91 8.82
N MET A 36 -3.54 4.02 8.07
CA MET A 36 -4.36 5.23 8.04
C MET A 36 -5.07 5.56 9.35
N ALA A 37 -5.39 4.55 10.16
CA ALA A 37 -6.00 4.76 11.47
C ALA A 37 -5.08 5.50 12.45
N THR A 38 -3.76 5.42 12.26
CA THR A 38 -2.76 6.04 13.14
C THR A 38 -1.94 7.12 12.44
N ALA A 39 -1.94 7.13 11.11
CA ALA A 39 -1.30 8.15 10.32
C ALA A 39 -1.88 9.52 10.66
N PHE A 40 -0.99 10.49 10.81
CA PHE A 40 -1.31 11.88 11.10
C PHE A 40 -1.93 12.18 12.48
N GLU A 41 -2.03 11.23 13.40
CA GLU A 41 -2.49 11.50 14.77
C GLU A 41 -1.57 12.49 15.53
N ARG A 42 -0.27 12.52 15.16
CA ARG A 42 0.77 13.25 15.89
C ARG A 42 1.65 14.17 15.01
N THR A 43 1.49 14.12 13.70
CA THR A 43 2.26 14.92 12.75
C THR A 43 1.48 15.13 11.47
N ASP A 44 1.76 16.20 10.73
CA ASP A 44 1.28 16.38 9.35
C ASP A 44 2.41 16.15 8.33
N ASP A 45 3.53 15.53 8.72
CA ASP A 45 4.58 15.20 7.76
C ASP A 45 4.07 14.22 6.68
N PRO A 46 4.55 14.31 5.43
CA PRO A 46 4.16 13.39 4.37
C PRO A 46 4.46 11.94 4.73
N LEU A 47 3.50 11.05 4.47
CA LEU A 47 3.66 9.62 4.64
C LEU A 47 4.01 8.99 3.29
N PHE A 48 5.17 8.36 3.19
CA PHE A 48 5.59 7.61 2.00
C PHE A 48 5.31 6.12 2.20
N ILE A 49 4.48 5.52 1.35
CA ILE A 49 4.17 4.09 1.36
C ILE A 49 4.82 3.43 0.14
N MET A 50 5.93 2.74 0.37
CA MET A 50 6.58 1.96 -0.68
C MET A 50 5.88 0.61 -0.84
N VAL A 51 5.25 0.38 -1.99
CA VAL A 51 4.55 -0.88 -2.31
C VAL A 51 5.44 -1.78 -3.16
N GLU A 52 5.85 -2.92 -2.61
CA GLU A 52 6.61 -3.95 -3.33
C GLU A 52 5.69 -5.04 -3.90
N ASN A 53 5.34 -4.92 -5.19
CA ASN A 53 4.58 -5.96 -5.87
C ASN A 53 5.47 -7.15 -6.28
N ASN A 54 5.33 -8.26 -5.56
CA ASN A 54 6.12 -9.47 -5.79
C ASN A 54 5.40 -10.54 -6.65
N THR A 55 4.28 -10.19 -7.29
CA THR A 55 3.54 -11.09 -8.18
C THR A 55 4.08 -10.99 -9.62
N VAL A 56 4.02 -12.10 -10.38
CA VAL A 56 4.66 -12.23 -11.71
C VAL A 56 3.64 -12.44 -12.83
N GLY A 57 3.98 -12.05 -14.06
CA GLY A 57 3.13 -12.21 -15.25
C GLY A 57 1.84 -11.39 -15.20
N GLU A 58 0.75 -11.90 -15.77
CA GLU A 58 -0.58 -11.26 -15.72
C GLU A 58 -1.10 -11.07 -14.27
N GLY A 59 -0.67 -11.94 -13.35
CA GLY A 59 -0.93 -11.80 -11.92
C GLY A 59 -0.32 -10.54 -11.31
N SER A 60 0.79 -10.04 -11.88
CA SER A 60 1.45 -8.79 -11.48
C SER A 60 0.52 -7.60 -11.62
N ARG A 61 -0.05 -7.44 -12.81
CA ARG A 61 -0.96 -6.33 -13.11
C ARG A 61 -2.24 -6.42 -12.30
N GLN A 62 -2.89 -7.58 -12.27
CA GLN A 62 -4.15 -7.76 -11.52
C GLN A 62 -3.99 -7.52 -10.02
N CYS A 63 -2.85 -7.92 -9.43
CA CYS A 63 -2.53 -7.62 -8.05
C CYS A 63 -2.32 -6.11 -7.86
N GLY A 64 -1.60 -5.46 -8.78
CA GLY A 64 -1.40 -4.01 -8.79
C GLY A 64 -2.72 -3.23 -8.84
N ASP A 65 -3.61 -3.59 -9.76
CA ASP A 65 -4.93 -2.97 -9.90
C ASP A 65 -5.74 -3.12 -8.60
N ARG A 66 -5.75 -4.30 -7.99
CA ARG A 66 -6.43 -4.53 -6.69
C ARG A 66 -5.80 -3.76 -5.53
N MET A 67 -4.48 -3.63 -5.49
CA MET A 67 -3.80 -2.82 -4.48
C MET A 67 -4.16 -1.34 -4.63
N ALA A 68 -4.24 -0.84 -5.87
CA ALA A 68 -4.70 0.52 -6.15
C ALA A 68 -6.15 0.74 -5.68
N ASP A 69 -7.06 -0.19 -5.97
CA ASP A 69 -8.45 -0.13 -5.50
C ASP A 69 -8.53 -0.04 -3.97
N VAL A 70 -7.73 -0.84 -3.26
CA VAL A 70 -7.66 -0.80 -1.79
C VAL A 70 -7.12 0.53 -1.28
N ILE A 71 -6.06 1.06 -1.90
CA ILE A 71 -5.50 2.37 -1.53
C ILE A 71 -6.55 3.47 -1.70
N GLU A 72 -7.28 3.48 -2.83
CA GLU A 72 -8.33 4.46 -3.08
C GLU A 72 -9.52 4.33 -2.11
N ALA A 73 -9.81 3.12 -1.63
CA ALA A 73 -10.87 2.87 -0.66
C ALA A 73 -10.48 3.27 0.78
N CYS A 74 -9.24 2.99 1.19
CA CYS A 74 -8.78 3.21 2.56
C CYS A 74 -8.23 4.61 2.82
N ILE A 75 -7.65 5.26 1.80
CA ILE A 75 -7.01 6.56 1.95
C ILE A 75 -7.95 7.65 1.44
N PRO A 76 -8.34 8.63 2.28
CA PRO A 76 -9.19 9.73 1.83
C PRO A 76 -8.56 10.42 0.60
N LYS A 77 -9.35 10.63 -0.46
CA LYS A 77 -8.86 11.24 -1.72
C LYS A 77 -8.15 12.58 -1.52
N ALA A 78 -8.51 13.34 -0.49
CA ALA A 78 -7.85 14.61 -0.15
C ALA A 78 -6.43 14.43 0.43
N ARG A 79 -6.13 13.24 0.98
CA ARG A 79 -4.83 12.84 1.52
C ARG A 79 -3.96 12.17 0.47
N LEU A 80 -4.55 11.48 -0.52
CA LEU A 80 -3.80 10.95 -1.65
C LEU A 80 -3.23 12.09 -2.51
N LEU A 81 -1.95 11.97 -2.83
CA LEU A 81 -1.34 12.81 -3.85
C LEU A 81 -1.95 12.43 -5.23
N PRO A 82 -2.27 13.39 -6.12
CA PRO A 82 -2.66 13.06 -7.47
C PRO A 82 -1.56 12.27 -8.21
N PRO A 83 -1.89 11.54 -9.29
CA PRO A 83 -0.87 10.91 -10.13
C PRO A 83 0.09 11.96 -10.67
N MET A 84 1.38 11.85 -10.36
CA MET A 84 2.41 12.80 -10.80
C MET A 84 3.66 12.10 -11.30
N THR A 85 4.42 12.80 -12.13
CA THR A 85 5.64 12.29 -12.76
C THR A 85 6.91 12.71 -12.02
N ASP A 86 6.86 13.78 -11.19
CA ASP A 86 8.02 14.21 -10.41
C ASP A 86 7.61 14.91 -9.10
N LEU A 87 8.27 14.54 -8.00
CA LEU A 87 8.08 15.11 -6.67
C LEU A 87 9.21 16.07 -6.28
N THR A 88 10.32 16.11 -7.02
CA THR A 88 11.52 16.87 -6.61
C THR A 88 11.29 18.37 -6.56
N ASP A 89 10.31 18.88 -7.32
CA ASP A 89 10.01 20.31 -7.41
C ASP A 89 8.90 20.76 -6.46
N TRP A 90 8.28 19.84 -5.71
CA TRP A 90 7.18 20.18 -4.81
C TRP A 90 7.69 20.73 -3.48
N PRO A 91 7.22 21.91 -3.04
CA PRO A 91 7.60 22.40 -1.72
C PRO A 91 6.99 21.49 -0.65
N LEU A 92 7.77 21.16 0.38
CA LEU A 92 7.34 20.25 1.46
C LEU A 92 5.97 20.58 2.05
N ARG A 93 5.63 21.87 2.15
CA ARG A 93 4.33 22.34 2.66
C ARG A 93 3.13 21.79 1.88
N ASP A 94 3.29 21.52 0.58
CA ASP A 94 2.22 21.01 -0.29
C ASP A 94 2.08 19.48 -0.15
N LEU A 95 3.10 18.83 0.44
CA LEU A 95 3.12 17.40 0.77
C LEU A 95 2.62 17.14 2.20
N LEU A 96 2.47 18.16 3.04
CA LEU A 96 1.99 17.98 4.41
C LEU A 96 0.59 17.36 4.42
N GLY A 97 0.44 16.34 5.24
CA GLY A 97 -0.78 15.58 5.39
C GLY A 97 -1.09 14.71 4.18
N LYS A 98 -0.14 14.52 3.25
CA LYS A 98 -0.33 13.68 2.06
C LYS A 98 0.25 12.29 2.26
N VAL A 99 -0.37 11.33 1.58
CA VAL A 99 0.18 10.00 1.35
C VAL A 99 0.75 9.96 -0.05
N VAL A 100 2.00 9.51 -0.14
CA VAL A 100 2.80 9.35 -1.37
C VAL A 100 3.08 7.88 -1.60
#